data_AF-A0A450SLN6-F1
#
_entry.id   AF-A0A450SLN6-F1
#
_cell.length_a   1.000
_cell.length_b   1.000
_cell.length_c   1.000
_cell.angle_alpha   90.00
_cell.angle_beta   90.00
_cell.angle_gamma   90.00
#
_symmetry.space_group_name_H-M   'P 1'
#
loop_
_entity.id
_entity.type
_entity.pdbx_description
1 polymer ?
#
loop_
_entity_poly.entity_id
_entity_poly.type
_entity_poly.pdbx_seq_one_letter_code
_entity_poly.pdbx_strand_id
1 'polypeptide(L)'
;MPVMFTVQSTIRQIPEGTTANNQEMNKRVIKALQESGIDCLPNERFSLDVELFPENREHSSVPATALFERPELKEGKRRVEDPGDSFFRYFLDGSQRSWRAIEANIKGHYLPFCAGQVGVAVIERDDDGRFSPVRELTTVRNVLAVPDLIGKDEIPDIARKINAELAESQHFTIVRYKYTSKEDKDPGDLGRAMIIDEMQREELRTIRRMIQKNLIGDRAMLAKDGGLQYRKDKLDKELNPSKDDIVQLRNVIGLAKTFKPELTLGKGRGRQSLGNLTKSLQWKERTTVIRPPDNRDAAYGWWYLRLRPTDRMYSPLQGIVKIEVFATGEEKDDGIRQERADTLSSYVLAERNVTPYKADARWATHVYPIYLTETYLRSSFLSHTRFKSLIF
;
A
#
# COMPACT_ATOMS: atom_id res chain seq x y z
N MET A 1 18.37 19.81 -45.72
CA MET A 1 17.94 18.56 -46.37
C MET A 1 17.38 17.63 -45.29
N PRO A 2 16.07 17.40 -45.22
CA PRO A 2 15.50 16.45 -44.28
C PRO A 2 15.47 15.05 -44.91
N VAL A 3 15.94 14.05 -44.16
CA VAL A 3 15.92 12.63 -44.54
C VAL A 3 14.51 12.09 -44.23
N MET A 4 13.76 11.73 -45.27
CA MET A 4 12.50 10.98 -45.14
C MET A 4 12.80 9.52 -44.82
N PHE A 5 12.18 8.99 -43.77
CA PHE A 5 12.07 7.55 -43.56
C PHE A 5 10.73 7.07 -44.14
N THR A 6 10.80 6.25 -45.19
CA THR A 6 9.64 5.60 -45.81
C THR A 6 9.39 4.26 -45.11
N VAL A 7 8.22 4.08 -44.50
CA VAL A 7 7.78 2.78 -43.95
C VAL A 7 6.99 2.05 -45.03
N GLN A 8 7.54 0.97 -45.60
CA GLN A 8 6.81 0.06 -46.48
C GLN A 8 5.92 -0.86 -45.64
N SER A 9 4.60 -0.75 -45.82
CA SER A 9 3.62 -1.71 -45.29
C SER A 9 3.51 -2.90 -46.23
N THR A 10 3.92 -4.09 -45.77
CA THR A 10 3.64 -5.34 -46.47
C THR A 10 2.36 -5.94 -45.89
N ILE A 11 1.26 -5.82 -46.64
CA ILE A 11 -0.01 -6.46 -46.32
C ILE A 11 0.10 -7.94 -46.70
N ARG A 12 0.10 -8.83 -45.72
CA ARG A 12 -0.12 -10.27 -45.94
C ARG A 12 -1.62 -10.56 -45.82
N GLN A 13 -2.23 -11.01 -46.92
CA GLN A 13 -3.57 -11.58 -46.93
C GLN A 13 -3.58 -12.89 -46.13
N ILE A 14 -4.56 -13.05 -45.24
CA ILE A 14 -4.84 -14.29 -44.51
C ILE A 14 -6.07 -14.93 -45.17
N PRO A 15 -6.09 -16.25 -45.47
CA PRO A 15 -7.24 -16.90 -46.09
C PRO A 15 -8.39 -17.07 -45.09
N GLU A 16 -9.62 -16.87 -45.57
CA GLU A 16 -10.85 -17.18 -44.86
C GLU A 16 -10.94 -18.67 -44.56
N GLY A 17 -11.01 -19.00 -43.27
CA GLY A 17 -11.16 -20.35 -42.75
C GLY A 17 -12.16 -20.37 -41.60
N THR A 18 -13.30 -20.98 -41.86
CA THR A 18 -14.39 -21.25 -40.93
C THR A 18 -13.92 -22.09 -39.74
N THR A 19 -13.96 -21.55 -38.53
CA THR A 19 -14.00 -22.35 -37.30
C THR A 19 -14.97 -21.73 -36.31
N ALA A 20 -16.05 -22.46 -36.03
CA ALA A 20 -16.95 -22.21 -34.93
C ALA A 20 -16.16 -22.19 -33.62
N ASN A 21 -16.01 -21.01 -33.02
CA ASN A 21 -15.57 -20.90 -31.64
C ASN A 21 -16.79 -21.04 -30.74
N ASN A 22 -16.98 -22.24 -30.22
CA ASN A 22 -17.74 -22.46 -29.00
C ASN A 22 -16.97 -21.74 -27.89
N GLN A 23 -17.34 -20.49 -27.63
CA GLN A 23 -16.84 -19.74 -26.49
C GLN A 23 -17.52 -20.37 -25.26
N GLU A 24 -16.84 -21.33 -24.63
CA GLU A 24 -17.22 -21.89 -23.34
C GLU A 24 -17.49 -20.72 -22.39
N MET A 25 -18.77 -20.45 -22.10
CA MET A 25 -19.14 -19.40 -21.17
C MET A 25 -18.82 -19.91 -19.77
N ASN A 26 -17.63 -19.54 -19.27
CA ASN A 26 -17.25 -19.78 -17.88
C ASN A 26 -18.39 -19.34 -16.96
N LYS A 27 -18.76 -20.21 -16.02
CA LYS A 27 -19.75 -19.92 -14.99
C LYS A 27 -19.31 -18.74 -14.14
N ARG A 28 -20.22 -17.76 -14.08
CA ARG A 28 -20.06 -16.50 -13.33
C ARG A 28 -20.17 -16.76 -11.83
N VAL A 29 -19.46 -15.97 -11.01
CA VAL A 29 -19.44 -16.10 -9.54
C VAL A 29 -20.86 -16.16 -8.97
N ILE A 30 -21.77 -15.30 -9.46
CA ILE A 30 -23.15 -15.24 -8.98
C ILE A 30 -23.90 -16.57 -9.13
N LYS A 31 -23.68 -17.30 -10.24
CA LYS A 31 -24.33 -18.59 -10.50
C LYS A 31 -23.80 -19.67 -9.55
N ALA A 32 -22.49 -19.67 -9.26
CA ALA A 32 -21.90 -20.59 -8.29
C ALA A 32 -22.41 -20.35 -6.85
N LEU A 33 -22.67 -19.09 -6.50
CA LEU A 33 -23.29 -18.72 -5.22
C LEU A 33 -24.75 -19.17 -5.14
N GLN A 34 -25.54 -18.97 -6.20
CA GLN A 34 -26.94 -19.42 -6.29
C GLN A 34 -27.07 -20.93 -6.16
N GLU A 35 -26.19 -21.71 -6.82
CA GLU A 35 -26.11 -23.17 -6.66
C GLU A 35 -25.62 -23.63 -5.28
N SER A 36 -25.13 -22.70 -4.46
CA SER A 36 -24.81 -22.93 -3.05
C SER A 36 -25.96 -22.52 -2.12
N GLY A 37 -27.13 -22.22 -2.68
CA GLY A 37 -28.33 -21.84 -1.93
C GLY A 37 -28.33 -20.39 -1.45
N ILE A 38 -27.44 -19.54 -1.97
CA ILE A 38 -27.37 -18.12 -1.63
C ILE A 38 -28.14 -17.34 -2.69
N ASP A 39 -29.27 -16.76 -2.29
CA ASP A 39 -30.02 -15.85 -3.15
C ASP A 39 -29.25 -14.54 -3.34
N CYS A 40 -28.91 -14.22 -4.59
CA CYS A 40 -27.98 -13.16 -4.97
C CYS A 40 -28.60 -12.23 -6.00
N LEU A 41 -28.55 -10.93 -5.72
CA LEU A 41 -28.97 -9.85 -6.62
C LEU A 41 -27.74 -9.02 -7.05
N PRO A 42 -27.56 -8.73 -8.35
CA PRO A 42 -26.47 -7.87 -8.81
C PRO A 42 -26.68 -6.41 -8.35
N ASN A 43 -25.60 -5.75 -7.92
CA ASN A 43 -25.64 -4.33 -7.55
C ASN A 43 -24.80 -3.50 -8.54
N GLU A 44 -25.40 -2.44 -9.11
CA GLU A 44 -24.76 -1.56 -10.11
C GLU A 44 -24.32 -0.18 -9.58
N ARG A 45 -24.49 0.13 -8.29
CA ARG A 45 -24.20 1.47 -7.76
C ARG A 45 -22.76 1.60 -7.24
N PHE A 46 -22.05 2.61 -7.76
CA PHE A 46 -20.72 3.05 -7.33
C PHE A 46 -20.81 4.44 -6.68
N SER A 47 -20.18 4.63 -5.51
CA SER A 47 -19.89 5.96 -4.97
C SER A 47 -18.41 6.05 -4.57
N LEU A 48 -17.83 7.24 -4.76
CA LEU A 48 -16.49 7.64 -4.36
C LEU A 48 -16.65 8.86 -3.45
N ASP A 49 -16.12 8.79 -2.23
CA ASP A 49 -16.03 9.94 -1.34
C ASP A 49 -14.71 10.69 -1.55
N VAL A 50 -14.80 12.02 -1.46
CA VAL A 50 -13.68 12.98 -1.49
C VAL A 50 -13.60 13.62 -0.11
N GLU A 51 -12.41 13.67 0.49
CA GLU A 51 -12.15 14.44 1.72
C GLU A 51 -11.30 15.69 1.45
N LEU A 52 -11.69 16.81 2.06
CA LEU A 52 -11.00 18.12 2.10
C LEU A 52 -10.65 18.44 3.57
N PHE A 53 -9.46 19.00 3.81
CA PHE A 53 -8.94 19.33 5.15
C PHE A 53 -8.94 20.86 5.43
N PRO A 54 -9.18 21.32 6.67
CA PRO A 54 -8.97 22.72 7.07
C PRO A 54 -7.61 22.98 7.78
N GLU A 55 -7.10 24.22 7.70
CA GLU A 55 -5.83 24.70 8.30
C GLU A 55 -6.01 25.40 9.68
N ASN A 56 -5.04 25.24 10.59
CA ASN A 56 -4.75 26.19 11.69
C ASN A 56 -3.24 26.21 12.01
N ARG A 57 -2.71 27.36 12.48
CA ARG A 57 -1.27 27.65 12.67
C ARG A 57 -0.91 27.85 14.15
N GLU A 58 0.20 27.27 14.60
CA GLU A 58 0.99 27.69 15.78
C GLU A 58 2.38 27.01 15.79
N HIS A 59 3.49 27.74 15.91
CA HIS A 59 4.84 27.15 15.97
C HIS A 59 5.10 26.47 17.31
N SER A 60 5.71 25.27 17.31
CA SER A 60 6.21 24.65 18.55
C SER A 60 7.06 23.37 18.32
N SER A 61 7.76 22.94 19.37
CA SER A 61 8.77 21.89 19.43
C SER A 61 8.20 20.51 19.82
N VAL A 62 8.85 19.42 19.44
CA VAL A 62 8.38 18.05 19.74
C VAL A 62 8.49 17.72 21.24
N PRO A 63 7.44 17.19 21.88
CA PRO A 63 7.46 16.82 23.29
C PRO A 63 8.34 15.60 23.58
N ALA A 64 9.09 15.65 24.68
CA ALA A 64 10.03 14.63 25.12
C ALA A 64 9.46 13.20 25.17
N THR A 65 8.16 13.03 25.48
CA THR A 65 7.53 11.70 25.57
C THR A 65 7.33 11.02 24.21
N ALA A 66 7.40 11.78 23.12
CA ALA A 66 7.28 11.25 21.76
C ALA A 66 8.65 11.06 21.09
N LEU A 67 9.72 11.61 21.66
CA LEU A 67 11.06 11.55 21.09
C LEU A 67 11.61 10.13 21.10
N PHE A 68 12.25 9.77 19.99
CA PHE A 68 12.79 8.45 19.77
C PHE A 68 14.04 8.50 18.89
N GLU A 69 14.80 9.59 19.01
CA GLU A 69 16.05 9.82 18.30
C GLU A 69 17.21 9.95 19.28
N ARG A 70 18.38 9.39 18.91
CA ARG A 70 19.62 9.49 19.66
C ARG A 70 20.78 10.04 18.81
N PRO A 71 21.48 11.09 19.26
CA PRO A 71 21.10 11.97 20.38
C PRO A 71 19.83 12.77 20.05
N GLU A 72 19.20 13.36 21.06
CA GLU A 72 18.03 14.22 20.87
C GLU A 72 18.38 15.46 20.02
N LEU A 73 17.57 15.74 19.00
CA LEU A 73 17.67 16.96 18.21
C LEU A 73 17.08 18.16 18.96
N LYS A 74 17.93 19.06 19.46
CA LYS A 74 17.52 20.25 20.22
C LYS A 74 16.50 21.15 19.50
N GLU A 75 16.64 21.31 18.18
CA GLU A 75 15.73 22.13 17.36
C GLU A 75 14.50 21.36 16.86
N GLY A 76 14.44 20.04 17.11
CA GLY A 76 13.36 19.16 16.64
C GLY A 76 13.32 18.95 15.12
N LYS A 77 14.22 19.58 14.37
CA LYS A 77 14.40 19.43 12.92
C LYS A 77 15.87 19.52 12.53
N ARG A 78 16.21 19.00 11.36
CA ARG A 78 17.59 18.94 10.86
C ARG A 78 17.60 18.96 9.33
N ARG A 79 18.53 19.70 8.74
CA ARG A 79 18.77 19.68 7.30
C ARG A 79 19.53 18.42 6.91
N VAL A 80 19.11 17.80 5.82
CA VAL A 80 19.67 16.56 5.29
C VAL A 80 20.43 16.86 4.00
N GLU A 81 21.59 16.23 3.85
CA GLU A 81 22.36 16.27 2.61
C GLU A 81 21.72 15.39 1.53
N ASP A 82 21.98 15.71 0.27
CA ASP A 82 21.39 15.05 -0.88
C ASP A 82 22.54 14.61 -1.80
N PRO A 83 23.19 13.48 -1.50
CA PRO A 83 24.38 13.03 -2.22
C PRO A 83 24.05 12.55 -3.64
N GLY A 84 22.77 12.30 -3.95
CA GLY A 84 22.31 11.84 -5.26
C GLY A 84 22.18 10.31 -5.38
N ASP A 85 22.74 9.57 -4.43
CA ASP A 85 22.73 8.10 -4.42
C ASP A 85 21.91 7.52 -3.26
N SER A 86 21.52 6.25 -3.40
CA SER A 86 20.65 5.55 -2.47
C SER A 86 20.87 4.04 -2.51
N PHE A 87 20.82 3.39 -1.34
CA PHE A 87 20.84 1.93 -1.25
C PHE A 87 19.46 1.28 -1.37
N PHE A 88 18.42 2.02 -1.73
CA PHE A 88 17.17 1.39 -2.14
C PHE A 88 17.41 0.57 -3.40
N ARG A 89 17.19 -0.74 -3.30
CA ARG A 89 17.28 -1.65 -4.43
C ARG A 89 15.90 -2.16 -4.82
N TYR A 90 15.06 -2.39 -3.84
CA TYR A 90 13.72 -2.92 -4.05
C TYR A 90 12.66 -1.90 -3.66
N PHE A 91 11.57 -1.89 -4.42
CA PHE A 91 10.44 -1.00 -4.24
C PHE A 91 9.16 -1.83 -4.25
N LEU A 92 8.38 -1.73 -3.18
CA LEU A 92 7.15 -2.51 -3.00
C LEU A 92 5.95 -1.57 -2.90
N ASP A 93 4.91 -1.87 -3.65
CA ASP A 93 3.61 -1.22 -3.52
C ASP A 93 2.50 -2.28 -3.49
N GLY A 94 1.46 -1.98 -2.73
CA GLY A 94 0.23 -2.76 -2.62
C GLY A 94 -0.93 -1.94 -3.16
N SER A 95 -1.73 -2.54 -4.03
CA SER A 95 -2.91 -1.89 -4.60
C SER A 95 -4.14 -2.77 -4.52
N GLN A 96 -5.30 -2.15 -4.49
CA GLN A 96 -6.57 -2.84 -4.56
C GLN A 96 -7.60 -2.07 -5.39
N ARG A 97 -8.54 -2.82 -5.98
CA ARG A 97 -9.82 -2.32 -6.45
C ARG A 97 -10.91 -3.11 -5.75
N SER A 98 -11.93 -2.44 -5.24
CA SER A 98 -13.04 -3.09 -4.54
C SER A 98 -14.37 -2.49 -4.96
N TRP A 99 -15.38 -3.35 -4.99
CA TRP A 99 -16.72 -3.03 -5.41
C TRP A 99 -17.73 -3.77 -4.53
N ARG A 100 -18.81 -3.08 -4.15
CA ARG A 100 -20.00 -3.71 -3.60
C ARG A 100 -20.73 -4.39 -4.75
N ALA A 101 -20.51 -5.69 -4.92
CA ALA A 101 -20.83 -6.38 -6.16
C ALA A 101 -22.19 -7.09 -6.11
N ILE A 102 -22.52 -7.73 -4.99
CA ILE A 102 -23.71 -8.58 -4.88
C ILE A 102 -24.46 -8.20 -3.60
N GLU A 103 -25.79 -8.09 -3.65
CA GLU A 103 -26.64 -8.14 -2.46
C GLU A 103 -27.11 -9.59 -2.27
N ALA A 104 -26.72 -10.22 -1.17
CA ALA A 104 -27.07 -11.60 -0.88
C ALA A 104 -28.06 -11.69 0.27
N ASN A 105 -29.12 -12.47 0.13
CA ASN A 105 -30.00 -12.82 1.24
C ASN A 105 -29.44 -14.02 1.99
N ILE A 106 -28.95 -13.79 3.21
CA ILE A 106 -28.42 -14.84 4.08
C ILE A 106 -29.16 -14.80 5.40
N LYS A 107 -29.83 -15.91 5.73
CA LYS A 107 -30.57 -16.08 6.98
C LYS A 107 -31.57 -14.92 7.23
N GLY A 108 -32.20 -14.42 6.17
CA GLY A 108 -33.20 -13.34 6.24
C GLY A 108 -32.62 -11.92 6.23
N HIS A 109 -31.31 -11.76 6.04
CA HIS A 109 -30.66 -10.46 5.95
C HIS A 109 -30.09 -10.22 4.55
N TYR A 110 -30.39 -9.08 3.95
CA TYR A 110 -29.74 -8.61 2.72
C TYR A 110 -28.40 -7.96 3.08
N LEU A 111 -27.31 -8.60 2.68
CA LEU A 111 -25.95 -8.18 3.02
C LEU A 111 -25.06 -8.14 1.76
N PRO A 112 -24.16 -7.15 1.67
CA PRO A 112 -23.32 -6.99 0.50
C PRO A 112 -22.15 -7.98 0.47
N PHE A 113 -21.93 -8.63 -0.65
CA PHE A 113 -20.63 -9.21 -0.95
C PHE A 113 -19.79 -8.17 -1.69
N CYS A 114 -18.61 -7.91 -1.15
CA CYS A 114 -17.65 -7.03 -1.80
C CYS A 114 -16.67 -7.87 -2.60
N ALA A 115 -16.56 -7.64 -3.90
CA ALA A 115 -15.56 -8.28 -4.74
C ALA A 115 -14.44 -7.29 -5.04
N GLY A 116 -13.22 -7.78 -5.21
CA GLY A 116 -12.09 -6.94 -5.53
C GLY A 116 -10.91 -7.66 -6.13
N GLN A 117 -9.95 -6.87 -6.59
CA GLN A 117 -8.62 -7.32 -6.97
C GLN A 117 -7.64 -6.77 -5.95
N VAL A 118 -6.75 -7.63 -5.50
CA VAL A 118 -5.64 -7.29 -4.62
C VAL A 118 -4.36 -7.67 -5.33
N GLY A 119 -3.36 -6.80 -5.27
CA GLY A 119 -2.04 -7.20 -5.68
C GLY A 119 -0.93 -6.46 -4.96
N VAL A 120 0.24 -7.05 -5.04
CA VAL A 120 1.50 -6.52 -4.52
C VAL A 120 2.53 -6.71 -5.61
N ALA A 121 3.32 -5.67 -5.89
CA ALA A 121 4.42 -5.76 -6.84
C ALA A 121 5.72 -5.38 -6.14
N VAL A 122 6.81 -5.99 -6.63
CA VAL A 122 8.16 -5.59 -6.28
C VAL A 122 8.90 -5.25 -7.56
N ILE A 123 9.47 -4.05 -7.62
CA ILE A 123 10.41 -3.65 -8.66
C ILE A 123 11.81 -3.64 -8.05
N GLU A 124 12.78 -4.19 -8.78
CA GLU A 124 14.21 -4.09 -8.49
C GLU A 124 14.86 -3.03 -9.37
N ARG A 125 15.75 -2.24 -8.78
CA ARG A 125 16.74 -1.43 -9.49
C ARG A 125 18.07 -2.17 -9.52
N ASP A 126 18.59 -2.44 -10.72
CA ASP A 126 19.92 -3.04 -10.89
C ASP A 126 21.06 -2.01 -10.71
N ASP A 127 22.30 -2.47 -10.83
CA ASP A 127 23.49 -1.64 -10.63
C ASP A 127 23.68 -0.59 -11.74
N ASP A 128 23.04 -0.78 -12.90
CA ASP A 128 22.99 0.18 -14.02
C ASP A 128 21.84 1.20 -13.85
N GLY A 129 21.08 1.11 -12.76
CA GLY A 129 19.94 1.98 -12.47
C GLY A 129 18.66 1.62 -13.25
N ARG A 130 18.60 0.46 -13.90
CA ARG A 130 17.41 0.01 -14.64
C ARG A 130 16.42 -0.67 -13.70
N PHE A 131 15.13 -0.42 -13.96
CA PHE A 131 14.04 -0.97 -13.17
C PHE A 131 13.41 -2.18 -13.86
N SER A 132 13.25 -3.28 -13.14
CA SER A 132 12.55 -4.47 -13.63
C SER A 132 11.64 -5.09 -12.56
N PRO A 133 10.49 -5.66 -12.94
CA PRO A 133 9.61 -6.31 -11.98
C PRO A 133 10.18 -7.66 -11.53
N VAL A 134 10.21 -7.89 -10.22
CA VAL A 134 10.53 -9.19 -9.62
C VAL A 134 9.28 -10.07 -9.67
N ARG A 135 9.09 -10.76 -10.80
CA ARG A 135 7.83 -11.46 -11.14
C ARG A 135 7.39 -12.48 -10.08
N GLU A 136 8.34 -13.21 -9.51
CA GLU A 136 8.10 -14.21 -8.44
C GLU A 136 7.63 -13.62 -7.10
N LEU A 137 7.82 -12.32 -6.90
CA LEU A 137 7.34 -11.57 -5.73
C LEU A 137 6.12 -10.70 -6.06
N THR A 138 5.70 -10.65 -7.32
CA THR A 138 4.54 -9.89 -7.77
C THR A 138 3.32 -10.81 -7.82
N THR A 139 2.27 -10.46 -7.08
CA THR A 139 1.04 -11.24 -7.01
C THR A 139 -0.17 -10.38 -7.34
N VAL A 140 -1.12 -10.93 -8.08
CA VAL A 140 -2.44 -10.35 -8.33
C VAL A 140 -3.46 -11.47 -8.13
N ARG A 141 -4.47 -11.23 -7.31
CA ARG A 141 -5.53 -12.20 -7.05
C ARG A 141 -6.87 -11.52 -6.84
N ASN A 142 -7.93 -12.27 -7.09
CA ASN A 142 -9.28 -11.81 -6.85
C ASN A 142 -9.71 -12.17 -5.43
N VAL A 143 -10.47 -11.31 -4.78
CA VAL A 143 -10.95 -11.49 -3.41
C VAL A 143 -12.46 -11.28 -3.37
N LEU A 144 -13.18 -12.14 -2.67
CA LEU A 144 -14.61 -12.00 -2.38
C LEU A 144 -14.80 -11.94 -0.87
N ALA A 145 -15.21 -10.78 -0.36
CA ALA A 145 -15.54 -10.59 1.04
C ALA A 145 -17.03 -10.85 1.27
N VAL A 146 -17.33 -11.82 2.13
CA VAL A 146 -18.68 -12.28 2.49
C VAL A 146 -18.93 -12.11 4.00
N PRO A 147 -20.17 -12.02 4.47
CA PRO A 147 -20.44 -11.92 5.90
C PRO A 147 -20.12 -13.24 6.62
N ASP A 148 -19.78 -13.14 7.90
CA ASP A 148 -19.52 -14.29 8.78
C ASP A 148 -20.75 -15.11 9.16
N LEU A 149 -21.95 -14.74 8.66
CA LEU A 149 -23.12 -15.61 8.68
C LEU A 149 -22.92 -16.89 7.83
N ILE A 150 -22.03 -16.85 6.84
CA ILE A 150 -21.53 -18.04 6.13
C ILE A 150 -20.48 -18.71 7.02
N GLY A 151 -20.74 -19.96 7.41
CA GLY A 151 -19.87 -20.74 8.29
C GLY A 151 -18.47 -20.89 7.74
N LYS A 152 -17.45 -20.99 8.61
CA LYS A 152 -16.06 -21.18 8.19
C LYS A 152 -15.89 -22.44 7.33
N ASP A 153 -16.60 -23.49 7.70
CA ASP A 153 -16.52 -24.81 7.06
C ASP A 153 -17.20 -24.84 5.69
N GLU A 154 -18.09 -23.87 5.41
CA GLU A 154 -18.76 -23.72 4.11
C GLU A 154 -17.85 -23.01 3.08
N ILE A 155 -16.88 -22.22 3.53
CA ILE A 155 -16.02 -21.39 2.67
C ILE A 155 -15.21 -22.22 1.65
N PRO A 156 -14.54 -23.32 2.03
CA PRO A 156 -13.80 -24.13 1.06
C PRO A 156 -14.69 -24.68 -0.06
N ASP A 157 -15.92 -25.07 0.25
CA ASP A 157 -16.86 -25.58 -0.74
C ASP A 157 -17.35 -24.48 -1.69
N ILE A 158 -17.69 -23.30 -1.16
CA ILE A 158 -18.08 -22.14 -1.97
C ILE A 158 -16.91 -21.71 -2.86
N ALA A 159 -15.69 -21.64 -2.32
CA ALA A 159 -14.49 -21.29 -3.08
C ALA A 159 -14.23 -22.29 -4.21
N ARG A 160 -14.36 -23.60 -3.93
CA ARG A 160 -14.22 -24.66 -4.95
C ARG A 160 -15.23 -24.48 -6.08
N LYS A 161 -16.51 -24.23 -5.75
CA LYS A 161 -17.57 -24.02 -6.76
C LYS A 161 -17.35 -22.76 -7.59
N ILE A 162 -16.91 -21.66 -6.98
CA ILE A 162 -16.61 -20.40 -7.69
C ILE A 162 -15.42 -20.59 -8.63
N ASN A 163 -14.36 -21.26 -8.18
CA ASN A 163 -13.11 -21.35 -8.91
C ASN A 163 -13.04 -22.51 -9.92
N ALA A 164 -14.01 -23.44 -9.90
CA ALA A 164 -14.00 -24.65 -10.73
C ALA A 164 -13.88 -24.37 -12.24
N GLU A 165 -14.49 -23.28 -12.73
CA GLU A 165 -14.50 -22.90 -14.15
C GLU A 165 -13.67 -21.64 -14.44
N LEU A 166 -12.91 -21.15 -13.44
CA LEU A 166 -12.03 -20.01 -13.60
C LEU A 166 -10.60 -20.49 -13.85
N ALA A 167 -9.89 -19.78 -14.73
CA ALA A 167 -8.45 -19.95 -14.84
C ALA A 167 -7.78 -19.65 -13.49
N GLU A 168 -6.69 -20.34 -13.17
CA GLU A 168 -5.98 -20.18 -11.88
C GLU A 168 -5.63 -18.71 -11.57
N SER A 169 -5.20 -17.97 -12.59
CA SER A 169 -4.91 -16.51 -12.50
C SER A 169 -6.14 -15.63 -12.15
N GLN A 170 -7.34 -16.19 -12.18
CA GLN A 170 -8.61 -15.52 -11.92
C GLN A 170 -9.34 -16.05 -10.68
N HIS A 171 -8.74 -16.98 -9.95
CA HIS A 171 -9.35 -17.56 -8.76
C HIS A 171 -9.63 -16.49 -7.70
N PHE A 172 -10.78 -16.65 -7.04
CA PHE A 172 -11.21 -15.85 -5.91
C PHE A 172 -10.77 -16.49 -4.60
N THR A 173 -10.09 -15.71 -3.77
CA THR A 173 -9.92 -16.00 -2.35
C THR A 173 -11.12 -15.44 -1.60
N ILE A 174 -11.82 -16.28 -0.83
CA ILE A 174 -12.96 -15.82 -0.03
C ILE A 174 -12.49 -15.41 1.36
N VAL A 175 -12.85 -14.20 1.78
CA VAL A 175 -12.62 -13.69 3.13
C VAL A 175 -13.93 -13.33 3.80
N ARG A 176 -13.93 -13.27 5.13
CA ARG A 176 -15.15 -12.99 5.90
C ARG A 176 -15.03 -11.71 6.70
N TYR A 177 -16.05 -10.85 6.62
CA TYR A 177 -16.20 -9.71 7.51
C TYR A 177 -17.20 -10.05 8.61
N LYS A 178 -16.97 -9.51 9.81
CA LYS A 178 -17.86 -9.71 10.96
C LYS A 178 -19.08 -8.82 10.81
N TYR A 179 -20.27 -9.39 10.81
CA TYR A 179 -21.52 -8.63 10.81
C TYR A 179 -22.19 -8.64 12.19
N THR A 180 -22.57 -7.46 12.67
CA THR A 180 -23.35 -7.30 13.89
C THR A 180 -24.56 -6.40 13.57
N SER A 181 -25.78 -6.88 13.75
CA SER A 181 -27.02 -6.12 13.46
C SER A 181 -27.22 -4.86 14.30
N LYS A 182 -26.40 -4.65 15.33
CA LYS A 182 -26.47 -3.52 16.26
C LYS A 182 -25.37 -2.46 16.03
N GLU A 183 -24.46 -2.68 15.09
CA GLU A 183 -23.39 -1.73 14.80
C GLU A 183 -23.82 -0.72 13.72
N ASP A 184 -23.54 0.55 13.93
CA ASP A 184 -23.86 1.66 13.00
C ASP A 184 -22.87 1.77 11.82
N LYS A 185 -22.25 0.64 11.44
CA LYS A 185 -21.27 0.59 10.35
C LYS A 185 -21.91 -0.04 9.12
N ASP A 186 -21.73 0.57 7.96
CA ASP A 186 -22.18 -0.02 6.69
C ASP A 186 -21.46 -1.38 6.46
N PRO A 187 -22.20 -2.49 6.27
CA PRO A 187 -21.59 -3.79 6.00
C PRO A 187 -20.71 -3.81 4.75
N GLY A 188 -20.97 -2.94 3.76
CA GLY A 188 -20.13 -2.79 2.59
C GLY A 188 -18.75 -2.21 2.95
N ASP A 189 -18.69 -1.27 3.89
CA ASP A 189 -17.41 -0.74 4.41
C ASP A 189 -16.61 -1.84 5.11
N LEU A 190 -17.28 -2.72 5.87
CA LEU A 190 -16.66 -3.88 6.51
C LEU A 190 -16.09 -4.86 5.46
N GLY A 191 -16.82 -5.13 4.39
CA GLY A 191 -16.35 -5.95 3.27
C GLY A 191 -15.14 -5.34 2.55
N ARG A 192 -15.18 -4.03 2.25
CA ARG A 192 -14.03 -3.32 1.66
C ARG A 192 -12.81 -3.32 2.59
N ALA A 193 -13.01 -3.16 3.89
CA ALA A 193 -11.94 -3.24 4.88
C ALA A 193 -11.24 -4.61 4.88
N MET A 194 -11.97 -5.71 4.64
CA MET A 194 -11.35 -7.04 4.51
C MET A 194 -10.50 -7.19 3.25
N ILE A 195 -10.90 -6.59 2.13
CA ILE A 195 -10.08 -6.58 0.90
C ILE A 195 -8.77 -5.80 1.13
N ILE A 196 -8.84 -4.65 1.82
CA ILE A 196 -7.66 -3.88 2.24
C ILE A 196 -6.80 -4.69 3.23
N ASP A 197 -7.42 -5.42 4.18
CA ASP A 197 -6.71 -6.27 5.13
C ASP A 197 -5.89 -7.36 4.41
N GLU A 198 -6.47 -7.99 3.38
CA GLU A 198 -5.79 -9.00 2.55
C GLU A 198 -4.63 -8.43 1.72
N MET A 199 -4.78 -7.21 1.19
CA MET A 199 -3.67 -6.52 0.53
C MET A 199 -2.50 -6.32 1.49
N GLN A 200 -2.77 -5.80 2.69
CA GLN A 200 -1.75 -5.59 3.71
C GLN A 200 -1.08 -6.89 4.17
N ARG A 201 -1.82 -8.00 4.25
CA ARG A 201 -1.22 -9.32 4.54
C ARG A 201 -0.31 -9.78 3.42
N GLU A 202 -0.72 -9.58 2.17
CA GLU A 202 0.10 -9.95 1.02
C GLU A 202 1.39 -9.13 0.94
N GLU A 203 1.36 -7.85 1.34
CA GLU A 203 2.57 -7.03 1.49
C GLU A 203 3.53 -7.68 2.50
N LEU A 204 3.03 -8.04 3.69
CA LEU A 204 3.82 -8.67 4.75
C LEU A 204 4.38 -10.04 4.32
N ARG A 205 3.59 -10.87 3.64
CA ARG A 205 4.04 -12.14 3.07
C ARG A 205 5.13 -11.93 2.02
N THR A 206 5.03 -10.87 1.23
CA THR A 206 6.05 -10.51 0.23
C THR A 206 7.34 -10.08 0.90
N ILE A 207 7.28 -9.21 1.90
CA ILE A 207 8.44 -8.82 2.72
C ILE A 207 9.09 -10.06 3.34
N ARG A 208 8.29 -10.97 3.91
CA ARG A 208 8.80 -12.23 4.46
C ARG A 208 9.54 -13.06 3.42
N ARG A 209 8.96 -13.25 2.24
CA ARG A 209 9.60 -14.00 1.14
C ARG A 209 10.95 -13.37 0.75
N MET A 210 11.03 -12.04 0.73
CA MET A 210 12.28 -11.33 0.46
C MET A 210 13.33 -11.58 1.54
N ILE A 211 12.93 -11.57 2.81
CA ILE A 211 13.81 -11.87 3.95
C ILE A 211 14.33 -13.31 3.87
N GLN A 212 13.44 -14.27 3.61
CA GLN A 212 13.80 -15.69 3.47
C GLN A 212 14.74 -15.97 2.30
N LYS A 213 14.62 -15.17 1.23
CA LYS A 213 15.52 -15.22 0.06
C LYS A 213 16.80 -14.38 0.25
N ASN A 214 16.97 -13.74 1.41
CA ASN A 214 18.12 -12.90 1.74
C ASN A 214 18.37 -11.77 0.72
N LEU A 215 17.28 -11.19 0.20
CA LEU A 215 17.34 -10.12 -0.80
C LEU A 215 17.59 -8.76 -0.17
N ILE A 216 17.20 -8.57 1.10
CA ILE A 216 17.20 -7.27 1.76
C ILE A 216 18.45 -7.16 2.63
N GLY A 217 19.17 -6.04 2.52
CA GLY A 217 20.37 -5.79 3.33
C GLY A 217 20.79 -4.33 3.34
N ASP A 218 21.89 -4.03 4.03
CA ASP A 218 22.36 -2.65 4.24
C ASP A 218 22.69 -1.91 2.93
N ARG A 219 23.01 -2.66 1.86
CA ARG A 219 23.29 -2.14 0.51
C ARG A 219 22.21 -2.50 -0.52
N ALA A 220 21.11 -3.09 -0.07
CA ALA A 220 19.99 -3.54 -0.89
C ALA A 220 18.69 -3.39 -0.12
N MET A 221 18.32 -2.15 0.19
CA MET A 221 17.18 -1.83 1.05
C MET A 221 15.85 -1.94 0.30
N LEU A 222 14.78 -2.18 1.04
CA LEU A 222 13.41 -2.18 0.54
C LEU A 222 12.71 -0.88 0.94
N ALA A 223 12.29 -0.09 -0.06
CA ALA A 223 11.33 1.00 0.13
C ALA A 223 9.91 0.51 -0.15
N LYS A 224 9.01 0.69 0.81
CA LYS A 224 7.60 0.30 0.70
C LYS A 224 6.71 1.54 0.61
N ASP A 225 5.70 1.53 -0.27
CA ASP A 225 4.63 2.52 -0.24
C ASP A 225 3.70 2.29 0.97
N GLY A 226 3.44 3.36 1.72
CA GLY A 226 2.67 3.31 2.96
C GLY A 226 3.50 3.00 4.21
N GLY A 227 2.83 3.07 5.37
CA GLY A 227 3.46 2.87 6.68
C GLY A 227 3.79 1.40 6.99
N LEU A 228 4.57 1.21 8.05
CA LEU A 228 4.94 -0.09 8.63
C LEU A 228 4.12 -0.43 9.88
N GLN A 229 3.23 0.47 10.30
CA GLN A 229 2.36 0.28 11.47
C GLN A 229 1.25 -0.73 11.19
N TYR A 230 1.58 -2.01 11.24
CA TYR A 230 0.60 -3.09 11.21
C TYR A 230 0.08 -3.42 12.61
N ARG A 231 -1.16 -3.91 12.70
CA ARG A 231 -1.67 -4.48 13.96
C ARG A 231 -0.77 -5.63 14.40
N LYS A 232 -0.44 -5.70 15.69
CA LYS A 232 0.47 -6.70 16.25
C LYS A 232 0.04 -8.13 15.91
N ASP A 233 -1.25 -8.44 16.01
CA ASP A 233 -1.77 -9.77 15.68
C ASP A 233 -1.62 -10.13 14.18
N LYS A 234 -1.65 -9.14 13.29
CA LYS A 234 -1.38 -9.33 11.86
C LYS A 234 0.11 -9.53 11.62
N LEU A 235 0.93 -8.70 12.25
CA LEU A 235 2.38 -8.79 12.16
C LEU A 235 2.85 -10.16 12.62
N ASP A 236 2.48 -10.61 13.82
CA ASP A 236 2.92 -11.87 14.42
C ASP A 236 2.44 -13.12 13.64
N LYS A 237 1.35 -13.00 12.87
CA LYS A 237 0.83 -14.06 12.01
C LYS A 237 1.61 -14.18 10.71
N GLU A 238 1.90 -13.06 10.06
CA GLU A 238 2.47 -13.05 8.71
C GLU A 238 4.00 -12.94 8.75
N LEU A 239 4.57 -12.21 9.71
CA LEU A 239 6.00 -12.12 10.04
C LEU A 239 6.26 -12.81 11.39
N ASN A 240 7.29 -13.63 11.46
CA ASN A 240 7.72 -14.28 12.69
C ASN A 240 9.09 -13.72 13.11
N PRO A 241 9.17 -12.74 14.03
CA PRO A 241 10.43 -12.13 14.45
C PRO A 241 11.46 -13.12 15.03
N SER A 242 11.02 -14.30 15.49
CA SER A 242 11.91 -15.35 16.01
C SER A 242 12.53 -16.23 14.92
N LYS A 243 12.02 -16.16 13.68
CA LYS A 243 12.53 -16.92 12.51
C LYS A 243 13.01 -16.03 11.38
N ASP A 244 12.41 -14.85 11.24
CA ASP A 244 12.72 -13.90 10.21
C ASP A 244 13.90 -13.03 10.69
N ASP A 245 14.85 -12.79 9.79
CA ASP A 245 16.07 -12.07 10.12
C ASP A 245 15.75 -10.61 10.50
N ILE A 246 15.88 -10.32 11.79
CA ILE A 246 15.64 -9.00 12.38
C ILE A 246 16.57 -7.95 11.75
N VAL A 247 17.78 -8.35 11.31
CA VAL A 247 18.73 -7.46 10.63
C VAL A 247 18.19 -7.04 9.26
N GLN A 248 17.52 -7.93 8.54
CA GLN A 248 16.88 -7.58 7.26
C GLN A 248 15.63 -6.72 7.46
N LEU A 249 14.85 -6.95 8.52
CA LEU A 249 13.70 -6.08 8.85
C LEU A 249 14.11 -4.63 9.09
N ARG A 250 15.30 -4.39 9.66
CA ARG A 250 15.88 -3.05 9.82
C ARG A 250 16.02 -2.30 8.49
N ASN A 251 16.15 -3.03 7.39
CA ASN A 251 16.35 -2.52 6.03
C ASN A 251 15.05 -2.43 5.21
N VAL A 252 13.89 -2.58 5.86
CA VAL A 252 12.56 -2.29 5.31
C VAL A 252 12.12 -0.89 5.77
N ILE A 253 11.88 0.00 4.80
CA ILE A 253 11.57 1.41 5.04
C ILE A 253 10.19 1.73 4.49
N GLY A 254 9.26 2.16 5.34
CA GLY A 254 7.91 2.57 4.92
C GLY A 254 7.87 4.04 4.57
N LEU A 255 7.23 4.38 3.44
CA LEU A 255 7.09 5.72 2.92
C LEU A 255 5.61 6.08 2.82
N ALA A 256 5.07 6.76 3.83
CA ALA A 256 3.69 7.20 3.83
C ALA A 256 3.56 8.62 3.27
N LYS A 257 2.78 8.75 2.18
CA LYS A 257 2.51 10.04 1.49
C LYS A 257 1.37 10.82 2.15
N THR A 258 0.62 10.18 3.04
CA THR A 258 -0.51 10.77 3.79
C THR A 258 -0.26 10.57 5.28
N PHE A 259 -0.56 11.60 6.05
CA PHE A 259 -0.56 11.56 7.51
C PHE A 259 -1.65 12.48 8.03
N LYS A 260 -2.03 12.33 9.30
CA LYS A 260 -3.10 13.08 9.97
C LYS A 260 -2.52 14.32 10.66
N PRO A 261 -2.64 15.54 10.09
CA PRO A 261 -2.02 16.74 10.67
C PRO A 261 -2.58 17.11 12.05
N GLU A 262 -3.83 16.72 12.32
CA GLU A 262 -4.53 16.89 13.59
C GLU A 262 -3.95 16.05 14.75
N LEU A 263 -3.06 15.08 14.46
CA LEU A 263 -2.40 14.30 15.49
C LEU A 263 -1.63 15.25 16.43
N THR A 264 -1.97 15.19 17.72
CA THR A 264 -1.24 15.92 18.75
C THR A 264 -0.21 15.02 19.40
N LEU A 265 1.05 15.43 19.37
CA LEU A 265 2.14 14.78 20.10
C LEU A 265 2.20 15.34 21.53
N GLY A 266 2.55 14.49 22.51
CA GLY A 266 2.73 14.88 23.91
C GLY A 266 1.43 15.07 24.72
N LYS A 267 1.58 15.45 26.00
CA LYS A 267 0.49 15.67 26.96
C LYS A 267 0.67 17.00 27.71
N GLY A 268 -0.42 17.58 28.20
CA GLY A 268 -0.41 18.81 29.01
C GLY A 268 0.12 20.04 28.26
N ARG A 269 0.95 20.86 28.93
CA ARG A 269 1.52 22.11 28.37
C ARG A 269 2.56 21.90 27.26
N GLY A 270 3.01 20.68 27.01
CA GLY A 270 3.96 20.33 25.93
C GLY A 270 3.29 19.74 24.69
N ARG A 271 1.99 19.97 24.47
CA ARG A 271 1.26 19.41 23.32
C ARG A 271 1.69 20.09 22.02
N GLN A 272 1.96 19.28 20.99
CA GLN A 272 2.40 19.74 19.68
C GLN A 272 1.48 19.24 18.57
N SER A 273 0.91 20.14 17.76
CA SER A 273 0.25 19.71 16.53
C SER A 273 1.30 19.23 15.52
N LEU A 274 1.09 18.04 14.97
CA LEU A 274 1.94 17.48 13.93
C LEU A 274 1.91 18.33 12.65
N GLY A 275 0.75 18.87 12.29
CA GLY A 275 0.60 19.77 11.14
C GLY A 275 1.48 21.01 11.26
N ASN A 276 1.55 21.60 12.45
CA ASN A 276 2.38 22.77 12.72
C ASN A 276 3.89 22.47 12.63
N LEU A 277 4.31 21.34 13.23
CA LEU A 277 5.70 20.89 13.16
C LEU A 277 6.14 20.71 11.70
N THR A 278 5.34 19.96 10.93
CA THR A 278 5.66 19.58 9.55
C THR A 278 5.56 20.77 8.59
N LYS A 279 4.59 21.67 8.75
CA LYS A 279 4.45 22.93 7.99
C LYS A 279 5.69 23.81 8.04
N SER A 280 6.44 23.79 9.14
CA SER A 280 7.63 24.62 9.34
C SER A 280 8.91 24.09 8.66
N LEU A 281 8.89 22.83 8.18
CA LEU A 281 10.05 22.21 7.52
C LEU A 281 10.40 22.94 6.23
N GLN A 282 11.64 23.42 6.16
CA GLN A 282 12.24 23.93 4.95
C GLN A 282 12.66 22.79 4.01
N TRP A 283 13.01 23.13 2.78
CA TRP A 283 13.45 22.16 1.80
C TRP A 283 14.65 21.33 2.30
N LYS A 284 14.55 20.00 2.18
CA LYS A 284 15.52 19.02 2.69
C LYS A 284 15.66 18.99 4.21
N GLU A 285 14.73 19.57 4.95
CA GLU A 285 14.67 19.36 6.40
C GLU A 285 13.82 18.12 6.72
N ARG A 286 14.28 17.38 7.73
CA ARG A 286 13.49 16.37 8.41
C ARG A 286 13.17 16.80 9.84
N THR A 287 12.11 16.24 10.42
CA THR A 287 11.87 16.31 11.86
C THR A 287 12.77 15.33 12.61
N THR A 288 12.81 15.47 13.93
CA THR A 288 13.27 14.41 14.83
C THR A 288 12.46 13.13 14.67
N VAL A 289 13.06 11.99 15.00
CA VAL A 289 12.39 10.70 15.06
C VAL A 289 11.48 10.66 16.29
N ILE A 290 10.24 10.25 16.04
CA ILE A 290 9.20 10.09 17.05
C ILE A 290 8.63 8.68 17.04
N ARG A 291 8.08 8.26 18.19
CA ARG A 291 7.42 6.96 18.40
C ARG A 291 5.93 7.17 18.68
N PRO A 292 5.05 6.18 18.37
CA PRO A 292 3.63 6.29 18.73
C PRO A 292 3.45 6.56 20.24
N PRO A 293 2.61 7.54 20.61
CA PRO A 293 2.46 7.99 21.99
C PRO A 293 1.86 6.94 22.94
N ASP A 294 1.08 5.99 22.41
CA ASP A 294 0.29 5.05 23.19
C ASP A 294 0.83 3.61 23.22
N ASN A 295 2.02 3.36 22.65
CA ASN A 295 2.57 2.02 22.59
C ASN A 295 4.09 2.01 22.78
N ARG A 296 4.55 1.82 24.02
CA ARG A 296 5.98 1.69 24.33
C ARG A 296 6.60 0.40 23.78
N ASP A 297 5.78 -0.63 23.53
CA ASP A 297 6.21 -1.89 22.89
C ASP A 297 6.31 -1.75 21.36
N ALA A 298 5.92 -0.60 20.81
CA ALA A 298 6.03 -0.36 19.37
C ALA A 298 7.51 -0.26 18.98
N ALA A 299 7.97 -1.30 18.28
CA ALA A 299 9.30 -1.38 17.68
C ALA A 299 9.40 -0.54 16.40
N TYR A 300 8.87 0.70 16.40
CA TYR A 300 8.84 1.56 15.23
C TYR A 300 9.23 2.99 15.57
N GLY A 301 10.05 3.60 14.71
CA GLY A 301 10.30 5.03 14.70
C GLY A 301 9.80 5.65 13.40
N TRP A 302 9.31 6.88 13.46
CA TRP A 302 8.99 7.63 12.25
C TRP A 302 9.35 9.10 12.34
N TRP A 303 9.53 9.74 11.20
CA TRP A 303 9.76 11.17 11.08
C TRP A 303 9.22 11.67 9.74
N TYR A 304 9.31 12.98 9.52
CA TYR A 304 8.79 13.63 8.32
C TYR A 304 9.93 14.32 7.60
N LEU A 305 9.92 14.25 6.26
CA LEU A 305 10.95 14.83 5.40
C LEU A 305 10.30 15.69 4.31
N ARG A 306 10.82 16.90 4.12
CA ARG A 306 10.42 17.81 3.05
C ARG A 306 11.17 17.52 1.74
N LEU A 307 10.49 16.94 0.77
CA LEU A 307 11.04 16.60 -0.55
C LEU A 307 11.12 17.80 -1.50
N ARG A 308 10.21 18.76 -1.35
CA ARG A 308 10.04 19.89 -2.27
C ARG A 308 10.07 21.24 -1.56
N PRO A 309 10.58 22.30 -2.21
CA PRO A 309 10.46 23.66 -1.71
C PRO A 309 8.99 24.08 -1.50
N THR A 310 8.70 24.72 -0.36
CA THR A 310 7.35 25.10 0.04
C THR A 310 6.73 26.15 -0.88
N ASP A 311 7.54 27.04 -1.45
CA ASP A 311 7.15 28.07 -2.42
C ASP A 311 6.64 27.50 -3.76
N ARG A 312 6.85 26.20 -4.02
CA ARG A 312 6.35 25.50 -5.20
C ARG A 312 5.10 24.66 -4.93
N MET A 313 4.58 24.67 -3.69
CA MET A 313 3.45 23.85 -3.26
C MET A 313 2.17 24.68 -3.12
N TYR A 314 1.00 24.08 -3.33
CA TYR A 314 -0.29 24.75 -3.10
C TYR A 314 -0.65 24.81 -1.60
N SER A 315 -0.24 23.79 -0.85
CA SER A 315 -0.39 23.74 0.61
C SER A 315 0.96 23.46 1.25
N PRO A 316 1.25 24.06 2.42
CA PRO A 316 2.51 23.83 3.14
C PRO A 316 2.67 22.40 3.67
N LEU A 317 1.63 21.56 3.61
CA LEU A 317 1.70 20.14 3.98
C LEU A 317 2.01 19.23 2.78
N GLN A 318 1.94 19.75 1.55
CA GLN A 318 2.36 19.02 0.36
C GLN A 318 3.89 18.92 0.26
N GLY A 319 4.37 17.87 -0.41
CA GLY A 319 5.79 17.64 -0.57
C GLY A 319 6.49 17.18 0.70
N ILE A 320 5.73 16.66 1.66
CA ILE A 320 6.25 15.99 2.86
C ILE A 320 5.95 14.50 2.74
N VAL A 321 6.96 13.68 3.01
CA VAL A 321 6.79 12.23 3.18
C VAL A 321 7.05 11.86 4.63
N LYS A 322 6.27 10.92 5.16
CA LYS A 322 6.53 10.29 6.44
C LYS A 322 7.37 9.04 6.19
N ILE A 323 8.52 8.96 6.86
CA ILE A 323 9.42 7.81 6.80
C ILE A 323 9.23 7.01 8.09
N GLU A 324 9.00 5.70 7.96
CA GLU A 324 8.83 4.76 9.07
C GLU A 324 9.87 3.65 8.99
N VAL A 325 10.41 3.26 10.14
CA VAL A 325 11.40 2.17 10.27
C VAL A 325 11.09 1.28 11.45
N PHE A 326 11.51 0.02 11.36
CA PHE A 326 11.60 -0.85 12.52
C PHE A 326 12.78 -0.45 13.41
N ALA A 327 12.54 -0.43 14.73
CA ALA A 327 13.54 -0.31 15.78
C ALA A 327 14.01 -1.71 16.20
N THR A 328 15.31 -1.94 16.16
CA THR A 328 15.92 -3.26 16.37
C THR A 328 17.04 -3.21 17.40
N GLY A 329 17.25 -4.29 18.16
CA GLY A 329 18.28 -4.34 19.21
C GLY A 329 18.16 -3.18 20.19
N GLU A 330 19.28 -2.52 20.46
CA GLU A 330 19.39 -1.37 21.36
C GLU A 330 18.52 -0.17 20.93
N GLU A 331 18.17 -0.04 19.64
CA GLU A 331 17.34 1.08 19.16
C GLU A 331 15.93 1.06 19.77
N LYS A 332 15.46 -0.08 20.29
CA LYS A 332 14.16 -0.18 20.97
C LYS A 332 14.13 0.64 22.26
N ASP A 333 15.26 0.70 22.95
CA ASP A 333 15.40 1.36 24.25
C ASP A 333 16.03 2.74 24.09
N ASP A 334 17.09 2.82 23.28
CA ASP A 334 17.90 4.02 23.10
C ASP A 334 17.37 4.97 22.02
N GLY A 335 16.44 4.51 21.18
CA GLY A 335 15.93 5.24 20.03
C GLY A 335 16.74 5.06 18.75
N ILE A 336 16.22 5.57 17.65
CA ILE A 336 16.86 5.52 16.33
C ILE A 336 18.05 6.48 16.31
N ARG A 337 19.22 6.00 15.86
CA ARG A 337 20.41 6.85 15.70
C ARG A 337 20.16 7.97 14.69
N GLN A 338 20.55 9.20 15.02
CA GLN A 338 20.46 10.38 14.15
C GLN A 338 21.08 10.11 12.76
N GLU A 339 22.25 9.47 12.72
CA GLU A 339 22.95 9.14 11.47
C GLU A 339 22.11 8.23 10.56
N ARG A 340 21.37 7.28 11.15
CA ARG A 340 20.48 6.38 10.40
C ARG A 340 19.30 7.18 9.83
N ALA A 341 18.69 8.04 10.63
CA ALA A 341 17.58 8.88 10.17
C ALA A 341 18.01 9.87 9.07
N ASP A 342 19.20 10.47 9.21
CA ASP A 342 19.81 11.34 8.19
C ASP A 342 20.08 10.58 6.88
N THR A 343 20.71 9.41 6.98
CA THR A 343 21.05 8.56 5.81
C THR A 343 19.80 8.08 5.07
N LEU A 344 18.78 7.62 5.79
CA LEU A 344 17.54 7.19 5.16
C LEU A 344 16.79 8.37 4.52
N SER A 345 16.85 9.54 5.16
CA SER A 345 16.26 10.75 4.60
C SER A 345 16.98 11.19 3.33
N SER A 346 18.31 11.07 3.28
CA SER A 346 19.08 11.41 2.08
C SER A 346 18.78 10.45 0.93
N TYR A 347 18.64 9.15 1.21
CA TYR A 347 18.20 8.16 0.22
C TYR A 347 16.82 8.49 -0.33
N VAL A 348 15.84 8.77 0.54
CA VAL A 348 14.48 9.16 0.09
C VAL A 348 14.49 10.47 -0.71
N LEU A 349 15.34 11.44 -0.33
CA LEU A 349 15.54 12.64 -1.14
C LEU A 349 16.06 12.27 -2.53
N ALA A 350 17.06 11.40 -2.66
CA ALA A 350 17.62 11.03 -3.96
C ALA A 350 16.57 10.44 -4.91
N GLU A 351 15.64 9.63 -4.39
CA GLU A 351 14.59 8.97 -5.18
C GLU A 351 13.42 9.87 -5.63
N ARG A 352 13.41 11.15 -5.22
CA ARG A 352 12.28 12.05 -5.51
C ARG A 352 12.14 12.38 -7.00
N ASN A 353 13.20 12.27 -7.78
CA ASN A 353 13.22 12.60 -9.21
C ASN A 353 13.39 11.31 -10.01
N VAL A 354 12.80 11.11 -11.19
CA VAL A 354 11.90 11.91 -12.03
C VAL A 354 10.53 12.13 -11.38
N THR A 355 9.77 13.16 -11.77
CA THR A 355 8.39 13.34 -11.27
C THR A 355 7.41 13.63 -12.39
N PRO A 356 6.30 12.88 -12.50
CA PRO A 356 5.24 13.13 -13.49
C PRO A 356 4.39 14.34 -13.09
N TYR A 357 4.99 15.54 -13.15
CA TYR A 357 4.33 16.80 -12.80
C TYR A 357 3.01 16.95 -13.58
N LYS A 358 1.92 17.25 -12.85
CA LYS A 358 0.54 17.35 -13.34
C LYS A 358 -0.12 16.08 -13.89
N ALA A 359 0.61 15.00 -14.14
CA ALA A 359 0.00 13.73 -14.52
C ALA A 359 -0.56 12.94 -13.31
N ASP A 360 -0.06 13.22 -12.10
CA ASP A 360 -0.67 12.79 -10.82
C ASP A 360 -0.81 14.01 -9.91
N ALA A 361 -1.99 14.18 -9.30
CA ALA A 361 -2.24 15.25 -8.32
C ALA A 361 -1.31 15.17 -7.10
N ARG A 362 -0.78 13.98 -6.81
CA ARG A 362 0.14 13.68 -5.70
C ARG A 362 1.62 13.83 -6.06
N TRP A 363 1.95 14.43 -7.21
CA TRP A 363 3.34 14.58 -7.70
C TRP A 363 4.31 15.14 -6.64
N ALA A 364 3.83 16.00 -5.75
CA ALA A 364 4.65 16.65 -4.73
C ALA A 364 5.34 15.65 -3.78
N THR A 365 4.69 14.53 -3.49
CA THR A 365 5.19 13.46 -2.59
C THR A 365 5.64 12.21 -3.34
N HIS A 366 5.84 12.32 -4.66
CA HIS A 366 6.30 11.20 -5.46
C HIS A 366 7.74 10.83 -5.14
N VAL A 367 7.92 9.53 -5.04
CA VAL A 367 9.20 8.81 -5.03
C VAL A 367 9.16 7.99 -6.31
N TYR A 368 10.04 8.28 -7.27
CA TYR A 368 9.91 7.81 -8.65
C TYR A 368 9.78 6.29 -8.77
N PRO A 369 10.63 5.49 -8.11
CA PRO A 369 10.51 4.03 -8.21
C PRO A 369 9.22 3.47 -7.58
N ILE A 370 8.69 4.11 -6.54
CA ILE A 370 7.39 3.74 -5.96
C ILE A 370 6.27 4.03 -6.95
N TYR A 371 6.30 5.18 -7.62
CA TYR A 371 5.35 5.51 -8.68
C TYR A 371 5.41 4.50 -9.85
N LEU A 372 6.60 4.08 -10.26
CA LEU A 372 6.77 3.02 -11.26
C LEU A 372 6.14 1.69 -10.78
N THR A 373 6.34 1.34 -9.51
CA THR A 373 5.79 0.13 -8.91
C THR A 373 4.27 0.17 -8.88
N GLU A 374 3.67 1.29 -8.44
CA GLU A 374 2.22 1.53 -8.47
C GLU A 374 1.67 1.39 -9.90
N THR A 375 2.35 2.01 -10.87
CA THR A 375 1.93 2.02 -12.27
C THR A 375 1.96 0.61 -12.87
N TYR A 376 3.05 -0.12 -12.65
CA TYR A 376 3.19 -1.50 -13.09
C TYR A 376 2.10 -2.40 -12.49
N LEU A 377 1.89 -2.31 -11.17
CA LEU A 377 0.89 -3.10 -10.47
C LEU A 377 -0.53 -2.81 -10.96
N ARG A 378 -0.90 -1.53 -11.08
CA ARG A 378 -2.23 -1.13 -11.57
C ARG A 378 -2.49 -1.59 -13.01
N SER A 379 -1.45 -1.65 -13.84
CA SER A 379 -1.55 -2.17 -15.21
C SER A 379 -1.75 -3.68 -15.28
N SER A 380 -1.37 -4.40 -14.22
CA SER A 380 -1.51 -5.86 -14.11
C SER A 380 -2.92 -6.30 -13.67
N PHE A 381 -3.77 -5.38 -13.22
CA PHE A 381 -5.14 -5.68 -12.85
C PHE A 381 -6.03 -5.88 -14.08
N LEU A 382 -7.07 -6.72 -13.93
CA LEU A 382 -8.09 -6.84 -14.96
C LEU A 382 -8.79 -5.49 -15.12
N SER A 383 -9.19 -5.17 -16.35
CA SER A 383 -10.04 -4.01 -16.56
C SER A 383 -11.35 -4.17 -15.80
N HIS A 384 -11.98 -3.06 -15.43
CA HIS A 384 -13.27 -3.08 -14.74
C HIS A 384 -14.29 -3.97 -15.47
N THR A 385 -14.40 -3.85 -16.79
CA THR A 385 -15.30 -4.66 -17.62
C THR A 385 -14.99 -6.15 -17.54
N ARG A 386 -13.71 -6.54 -17.64
CA ARG A 386 -13.31 -7.96 -17.57
C ARG A 386 -13.50 -8.53 -16.17
N PHE A 387 -13.26 -7.74 -15.12
CA PHE A 387 -13.51 -8.18 -13.77
C PHE A 387 -15.02 -8.35 -13.50
N LYS A 388 -15.84 -7.39 -13.95
CA LYS A 388 -17.31 -7.45 -13.85
C LYS A 388 -17.86 -8.71 -14.53
N SER A 389 -17.33 -9.11 -15.70
CA SER A 389 -17.77 -10.33 -16.40
C SER A 389 -17.39 -11.64 -15.72
N LEU A 390 -16.43 -11.64 -14.77
CA LEU A 390 -16.19 -12.82 -13.93
C LEU A 390 -17.32 -12.99 -12.90
N ILE A 391 -17.87 -11.88 -12.43
CA ILE A 391 -18.87 -11.86 -11.35
C ILE A 391 -20.26 -12.14 -11.88
N PHE A 392 -20.67 -11.39 -12.91
CA PHE A 392 -22.02 -11.41 -13.47
C PHE A 392 -22.08 -12.07 -14.81
#